data_AF-A0A656D809-F1
#
_entry.id   AF-A0A656D809-F1
#
_cell.length_a   1.000
_cell.length_b   1.000
_cell.length_c   1.000
_cell.angle_alpha   90.00
_cell.angle_beta   90.00
_cell.angle_gamma   90.00
#
_symmetry.space_group_name_H-M   'P 1'
#
loop_
_entity.id
_entity.type
_entity.pdbx_description
1 polymer ?
#
loop_
_entity_poly.entity_id
_entity_poly.type
_entity_poly.pdbx_seq_one_letter_code
_entity_poly.pdbx_strand_id
1 'polypeptide(L)'
;MNINGNFPRKLTEREIDWIFWMLPENKPGYRDYREMIKKMMVIGYGKFEPDNLILGQPNDKPNEETFFTPVISLGQIEMKNAKIQISIHKEYKNQIQIDIVNLLGDVIPENVYEIKRWSYAHWIPGEVSPATGQSVREVKIFSKTKHNLILVISPSDKKIWLHEIDSGINYIIPVTNFFNELLRQRKEIFDKASGLNPNSIFENINKFSDADINNAFINYSKLFAKVDIGAYEEMKEKKGLLDFLKRKLF
;
A
#
# COMPACT_ATOMS: atom_id res chain seq x y z
N MET A 1 20.49 -15.09 -0.87
CA MET A 1 19.55 -16.24 -1.01
C MET A 1 20.21 -17.31 -1.87
N ASN A 2 19.88 -18.58 -1.65
CA ASN A 2 20.39 -19.67 -2.48
C ASN A 2 19.72 -19.58 -3.87
N ILE A 3 20.50 -19.19 -4.88
CA ILE A 3 20.01 -18.84 -6.24
C ILE A 3 19.60 -20.10 -7.04
N ASN A 4 19.94 -21.30 -6.55
CA ASN A 4 19.61 -22.60 -7.16
C ASN A 4 18.52 -23.34 -6.38
N GLY A 5 17.32 -22.78 -6.33
CA GLY A 5 16.18 -23.42 -5.66
C GLY A 5 15.58 -24.54 -6.52
N ASN A 6 15.58 -25.78 -6.03
CA ASN A 6 14.63 -26.78 -6.52
C ASN A 6 13.23 -26.33 -6.09
N PHE A 7 12.38 -26.01 -7.06
CA PHE A 7 10.96 -25.70 -6.83
C PHE A 7 10.10 -26.95 -7.11
N PRO A 8 8.98 -27.13 -6.39
CA PRO A 8 8.50 -26.29 -5.30
C PRO A 8 9.30 -26.53 -3.99
N ARG A 9 9.45 -25.48 -3.17
CA ARG A 9 10.05 -25.57 -1.82
C ARG A 9 9.15 -24.95 -0.76
N LYS A 10 9.36 -25.35 0.50
CA LYS A 10 8.76 -24.63 1.63
C LYS A 10 9.45 -23.28 1.82
N LEU A 11 8.72 -22.34 2.42
CA LEU A 11 9.34 -21.16 3.01
C LEU A 11 10.33 -21.60 4.10
N THR A 12 11.48 -20.95 4.16
CA THR A 12 12.45 -21.11 5.24
C THR A 12 11.89 -20.53 6.54
N GLU A 13 12.43 -20.94 7.69
CA GLU A 13 11.98 -20.41 8.99
C GLU A 13 12.08 -18.89 9.08
N ARG A 14 13.12 -18.30 8.48
CA ARG A 14 13.32 -16.86 8.41
C ARG A 14 12.26 -16.17 7.54
N GLU A 15 11.98 -16.72 6.36
CA GLU A 15 10.93 -16.19 5.50
C GLU A 15 9.56 -16.28 6.21
N ILE A 16 9.28 -17.37 6.92
CA ILE A 16 8.05 -17.52 7.71
C ILE A 16 7.97 -16.45 8.80
N ASP A 17 9.01 -16.27 9.62
CA ASP A 17 9.03 -15.25 10.68
C ASP A 17 8.70 -13.86 10.10
N TRP A 18 9.41 -13.48 9.04
CA TRP A 18 9.24 -12.18 8.42
C TRP A 18 7.85 -12.00 7.79
N ILE A 19 7.40 -12.96 6.98
CA ILE A 19 6.10 -12.89 6.29
C ILE A 19 4.96 -12.86 7.31
N PHE A 20 5.01 -13.70 8.34
CA PHE A 20 3.94 -13.75 9.34
C PHE A 20 3.97 -12.56 10.29
N TRP A 21 5.13 -11.96 10.55
CA TRP A 21 5.16 -10.69 11.25
C TRP A 21 4.52 -9.56 10.44
N MET A 22 4.63 -9.62 9.11
CA MET A 22 3.99 -8.70 8.17
C MET A 22 2.48 -8.90 7.99
N LEU A 23 1.91 -9.95 8.60
CA LEU A 23 0.50 -10.33 8.50
C LEU A 23 -0.08 -10.53 9.91
N PRO A 24 -0.50 -9.45 10.61
CA PRO A 24 -0.97 -9.53 11.99
C PRO A 24 -2.22 -10.40 12.15
N GLU A 25 -2.16 -11.36 13.07
CA GLU A 25 -3.20 -12.38 13.26
C GLU A 25 -4.50 -11.84 13.88
N ASN A 26 -4.42 -10.71 14.57
CA ASN A 26 -5.58 -10.04 15.17
C ASN A 26 -6.43 -9.25 14.15
N LYS A 27 -6.02 -9.16 12.88
CA LYS A 27 -6.77 -8.49 11.81
C LYS A 27 -7.33 -9.54 10.84
N PRO A 28 -8.67 -9.62 10.64
CA PRO A 28 -9.30 -10.71 9.89
C PRO A 28 -8.70 -10.95 8.50
N GLY A 29 -8.52 -9.90 7.70
CA GLY A 29 -7.99 -10.02 6.35
C GLY A 29 -6.56 -10.58 6.34
N TYR A 30 -5.68 -10.08 7.21
CA TYR A 30 -4.33 -10.62 7.31
C TYR A 30 -4.28 -12.05 7.84
N ARG A 31 -5.19 -12.43 8.75
CA ARG A 31 -5.35 -13.81 9.20
C ARG A 31 -5.71 -14.75 8.04
N ASP A 32 -6.61 -14.33 7.16
CA ASP A 32 -6.98 -15.13 5.98
C ASP A 32 -5.76 -15.37 5.07
N TYR A 33 -4.93 -14.33 4.84
CA TYR A 33 -3.66 -14.48 4.11
C TYR A 33 -2.67 -15.43 4.80
N ARG A 34 -2.56 -15.41 6.13
CA ARG A 34 -1.73 -16.39 6.86
C ARG A 34 -2.19 -17.81 6.57
N GLU A 35 -3.49 -18.07 6.67
CA GLU A 35 -4.06 -19.41 6.44
C GLU A 35 -3.90 -19.89 5.00
N MET A 36 -3.94 -18.97 4.02
CA MET A 36 -3.62 -19.27 2.63
C MET A 36 -2.14 -19.64 2.47
N ILE A 37 -1.22 -18.79 2.97
CA ILE A 37 0.22 -18.98 2.84
C ILE A 37 0.70 -20.27 3.51
N LYS A 38 0.11 -20.66 4.65
CA LYS A 38 0.40 -21.95 5.33
C LYS A 38 0.19 -23.17 4.42
N LYS A 39 -0.67 -23.06 3.41
CA LYS A 39 -1.02 -24.13 2.46
C LYS A 39 -0.28 -24.03 1.13
N MET A 40 0.56 -23.00 0.95
CA MET A 40 1.29 -22.74 -0.28
C MET A 40 2.76 -23.15 -0.16
N MET A 41 3.39 -23.34 -1.32
CA MET A 41 4.82 -23.53 -1.47
C MET A 41 5.41 -22.42 -2.34
N VAL A 42 6.70 -22.14 -2.21
CA VAL A 42 7.42 -21.31 -3.17
C VAL A 42 7.56 -22.14 -4.45
N ILE A 43 6.91 -21.71 -5.51
CA ILE A 43 6.84 -22.41 -6.81
C ILE A 43 7.83 -21.83 -7.84
N GLY A 44 8.41 -20.68 -7.53
CA GLY A 44 9.43 -20.03 -8.33
C GLY A 44 9.66 -18.60 -7.87
N TYR A 45 10.42 -17.86 -8.66
CA TYR A 45 10.56 -16.43 -8.53
C TYR A 45 9.73 -15.74 -9.64
N GLY A 46 9.42 -14.45 -9.46
CA GLY A 46 8.82 -13.65 -10.53
C GLY A 46 9.87 -12.95 -11.38
N LYS A 47 9.49 -11.87 -12.06
CA LYS A 47 10.35 -11.09 -12.97
C LYS A 47 11.71 -10.58 -12.41
N PHE A 48 11.81 -10.24 -11.12
CA PHE A 48 12.98 -9.64 -10.48
C PHE A 48 13.68 -10.60 -9.50
N GLU A 49 14.09 -11.76 -10.01
CA GLU A 49 14.77 -12.79 -9.23
C GLU A 49 16.08 -12.29 -8.59
N PRO A 50 16.51 -12.84 -7.44
CA PRO A 50 15.85 -13.86 -6.61
C PRO A 50 14.94 -13.27 -5.51
N ASP A 51 14.72 -11.97 -5.53
CA ASP A 51 14.16 -11.24 -4.37
C ASP A 51 12.63 -11.28 -4.30
N ASN A 52 11.97 -12.00 -5.20
CA ASN A 52 10.53 -11.98 -5.40
C ASN A 52 9.94 -13.40 -5.48
N LEU A 53 9.57 -13.94 -4.33
CA LEU A 53 8.99 -15.26 -4.20
C LEU A 53 7.58 -15.30 -4.79
N ILE A 54 7.28 -16.32 -5.58
CA ILE A 54 5.91 -16.64 -5.97
C ILE A 54 5.47 -17.88 -5.18
N LEU A 55 4.40 -17.70 -4.39
CA LEU A 55 3.72 -18.75 -3.65
C LEU A 55 2.51 -19.27 -4.43
N GLY A 56 2.34 -20.59 -4.45
CA GLY A 56 1.19 -21.27 -5.07
C GLY A 56 1.10 -22.74 -4.68
N GLN A 57 0.33 -23.53 -5.42
CA GLN A 57 0.27 -24.98 -5.22
C GLN A 57 1.50 -25.67 -5.84
N PRO A 58 1.93 -26.84 -5.34
CA PRO A 58 3.18 -27.49 -5.77
C PRO A 58 3.33 -27.74 -7.28
N ASN A 59 2.22 -27.85 -8.01
CA ASN A 59 2.19 -28.13 -9.45
C ASN A 59 1.92 -26.89 -10.31
N ASP A 60 1.72 -25.73 -9.69
CA ASP A 60 1.46 -24.48 -10.40
C ASP A 60 2.74 -23.97 -11.05
N LYS A 61 2.58 -23.29 -12.19
CA LYS A 61 3.67 -22.49 -12.79
C LYS A 61 3.62 -21.07 -12.23
N PRO A 62 4.77 -20.45 -11.94
CA PRO A 62 4.82 -19.07 -11.50
C PRO A 62 4.13 -18.14 -12.51
N ASN A 63 3.27 -17.25 -12.01
CA ASN A 63 2.60 -16.26 -12.81
C ASN A 63 3.22 -14.88 -12.58
N GLU A 64 3.96 -14.35 -13.55
CA GLU A 64 4.62 -13.04 -13.44
C GLU A 64 3.65 -11.84 -13.43
N GLU A 65 2.38 -12.01 -13.81
CA GLU A 65 1.37 -10.95 -13.75
C GLU A 65 1.08 -10.50 -12.31
N THR A 66 1.42 -11.33 -11.30
CA THR A 66 1.21 -11.01 -9.88
C THR A 66 1.91 -9.71 -9.46
N PHE A 67 2.98 -9.31 -10.15
CA PHE A 67 3.71 -8.06 -9.88
C PHE A 67 2.82 -6.80 -9.96
N PHE A 68 1.76 -6.83 -10.78
CA PHE A 68 0.89 -5.66 -10.98
C PHE A 68 -0.23 -5.54 -9.93
N THR A 69 -0.37 -6.54 -9.07
CA THR A 69 -1.42 -6.56 -8.04
C THR A 69 -1.12 -5.54 -6.93
N PRO A 70 -2.15 -5.04 -6.22
CA PRO A 70 -1.97 -4.17 -5.05
C PRO A 70 -1.06 -4.80 -3.99
N VAL A 71 -0.24 -3.99 -3.33
CA VAL A 71 0.52 -4.41 -2.15
C VAL A 71 -0.39 -4.30 -0.92
N ILE A 72 -0.62 -5.41 -0.22
CA ILE A 72 -1.48 -5.50 0.96
C ILE A 72 -0.72 -5.35 2.27
N SER A 73 0.60 -5.51 2.25
CA SER A 73 1.48 -5.32 3.40
C SER A 73 2.83 -4.83 2.92
N LEU A 74 3.34 -3.80 3.57
CA LEU A 74 4.65 -3.22 3.31
C LEU A 74 5.30 -2.83 4.63
N GLY A 75 6.58 -3.15 4.77
CA GLY A 75 7.33 -2.95 6.00
C GLY A 75 8.80 -3.16 5.78
N GLN A 76 9.57 -2.86 6.82
CA GLN A 76 11.02 -2.97 6.79
C GLN A 76 11.56 -3.54 8.10
N ILE A 77 12.62 -4.33 7.96
CA ILE A 77 13.45 -4.83 9.06
C ILE A 77 14.81 -4.18 8.89
N GLU A 78 15.17 -3.32 9.82
CA GLU A 78 16.48 -2.67 9.87
C GLU A 78 17.42 -3.48 10.75
N MET A 79 18.57 -3.79 10.18
CA MET A 79 19.65 -4.56 10.80
C MET A 79 20.92 -3.72 10.76
N LYS A 80 21.94 -4.11 11.53
CA LYS A 80 23.21 -3.36 11.60
C LYS A 80 23.82 -3.00 10.23
N ASN A 81 23.77 -3.90 9.26
CA ASN A 81 24.39 -3.75 7.93
C ASN A 81 23.42 -4.03 6.77
N ALA A 82 22.11 -4.08 7.02
CA ALA A 82 21.12 -4.40 5.99
C ALA A 82 19.79 -3.73 6.30
N LYS A 83 19.03 -3.46 5.25
CA LYS A 83 17.68 -2.90 5.38
C LYS A 83 16.74 -3.69 4.50
N ILE A 84 16.04 -4.64 5.09
CA ILE A 84 15.20 -5.58 4.36
C ILE A 84 13.82 -4.96 4.22
N GLN A 85 13.40 -4.68 2.99
CA GLN A 85 12.04 -4.29 2.68
C GLN A 85 11.25 -5.52 2.26
N ILE A 86 10.04 -5.64 2.79
CA ILE A 86 9.12 -6.74 2.46
C ILE A 86 7.83 -6.16 1.93
N SER A 87 7.43 -6.59 0.74
CA SER A 87 6.12 -6.32 0.15
C SER A 87 5.37 -7.63 -0.09
N ILE A 88 4.12 -7.70 0.40
CA ILE A 88 3.21 -8.82 0.14
C ILE A 88 2.11 -8.30 -0.78
N HIS A 89 1.97 -8.95 -1.91
CA HIS A 89 0.99 -8.62 -2.92
C HIS A 89 -0.36 -9.29 -2.67
N LYS A 90 -1.43 -8.69 -3.18
CA LYS A 90 -2.78 -9.26 -3.15
C LYS A 90 -2.76 -10.58 -3.94
N GLU A 91 -3.48 -11.57 -3.46
CA GLU A 91 -3.63 -12.84 -4.18
C GLU A 91 -4.25 -12.60 -5.58
N TYR A 92 -3.72 -13.32 -6.56
CA TYR A 92 -4.22 -13.34 -7.93
C TYR A 92 -4.01 -14.72 -8.55
N LYS A 93 -5.08 -15.31 -9.07
CA LYS A 93 -5.10 -16.66 -9.68
C LYS A 93 -4.49 -17.73 -8.74
N ASN A 94 -4.85 -17.67 -7.45
CA ASN A 94 -4.38 -18.51 -6.35
C ASN A 94 -2.88 -18.43 -6.05
N GLN A 95 -2.21 -17.37 -6.52
CA GLN A 95 -0.80 -17.13 -6.24
C GLN A 95 -0.59 -15.81 -5.51
N ILE A 96 0.43 -15.78 -4.66
CA ILE A 96 0.83 -14.59 -3.91
C ILE A 96 2.30 -14.32 -4.22
N GLN A 97 2.60 -13.08 -4.61
CA GLN A 97 3.98 -12.62 -4.73
C GLN A 97 4.43 -11.95 -3.43
N ILE A 98 5.65 -12.24 -3.03
CA ILE A 98 6.30 -11.63 -1.88
C ILE A 98 7.69 -11.17 -2.29
N ASP A 99 7.94 -9.87 -2.23
CA ASP A 99 9.29 -9.34 -2.45
C ASP A 99 9.99 -9.15 -1.12
N ILE A 100 11.24 -9.58 -1.03
CA ILE A 100 12.12 -9.47 0.13
C ILE A 100 13.46 -8.94 -0.37
N VAL A 101 13.63 -7.62 -0.32
CA VAL A 101 14.75 -6.92 -0.96
C VAL A 101 15.63 -6.26 0.10
N ASN A 102 16.96 -6.38 -0.03
CA ASN A 102 17.87 -5.55 0.76
C ASN A 102 18.11 -4.20 0.08
N LEU A 103 17.69 -3.11 0.72
CA LEU A 103 17.81 -1.76 0.17
C LEU A 103 19.24 -1.20 0.24
N LEU A 104 20.16 -1.86 0.95
CA LEU A 104 21.55 -1.42 1.11
C LEU A 104 22.57 -2.25 0.31
N GLY A 105 22.13 -3.26 -0.45
CA GLY A 105 22.99 -4.08 -1.29
C GLY A 105 22.31 -5.35 -1.78
N ASP A 106 22.98 -6.11 -2.63
CA ASP A 106 22.36 -7.20 -3.40
C ASP A 106 22.14 -8.51 -2.61
N VAL A 107 22.64 -8.59 -1.37
CA VAL A 107 22.60 -9.82 -0.56
C VAL A 107 22.00 -9.54 0.81
N ILE A 108 21.09 -10.42 1.24
CA ILE A 108 20.58 -10.48 2.61
C ILE A 108 21.57 -11.29 3.46
N PRO A 109 22.22 -10.70 4.48
CA PRO A 109 23.21 -11.43 5.28
C PRO A 109 22.58 -12.53 6.14
N GLU A 110 23.33 -13.61 6.40
CA GLU A 110 22.83 -14.76 7.18
C GLU A 110 22.77 -14.47 8.68
N ASN A 111 23.80 -13.84 9.25
CA ASN A 111 23.87 -13.52 10.68
C ASN A 111 23.69 -12.02 10.87
N VAL A 112 22.55 -11.64 11.45
CA VAL A 112 22.17 -10.24 11.60
C VAL A 112 21.54 -10.00 12.95
N TYR A 113 21.95 -8.90 13.58
CA TYR A 113 21.28 -8.34 14.74
C TYR A 113 20.26 -7.32 14.26
N GLU A 114 18.99 -7.57 14.55
CA GLU A 114 17.91 -6.66 14.25
C GLU A 114 17.96 -5.44 15.18
N ILE A 115 17.84 -4.25 14.59
CA ILE A 115 17.76 -2.98 15.32
C ILE A 115 16.30 -2.61 15.55
N LYS A 116 15.47 -2.71 14.51
CA LYS A 116 14.04 -2.44 14.57
C LYS A 116 13.31 -3.06 13.38
N ARG A 117 12.01 -3.31 13.55
CA ARG A 117 11.09 -3.67 12.47
C ARG A 117 9.84 -2.79 12.54
N TRP A 118 9.30 -2.41 11.38
CA TRP A 118 8.05 -1.65 11.27
C TRP A 118 7.27 -2.09 10.02
N SER A 119 5.94 -1.97 10.06
CA SER A 119 5.07 -2.32 8.93
C SER A 119 3.77 -1.55 8.98
N TYR A 120 3.28 -1.14 7.80
CA TYR A 120 1.95 -0.55 7.65
C TYR A 120 0.84 -1.54 8.00
N ALA A 121 1.08 -2.86 7.97
CA ALA A 121 0.07 -3.84 8.34
C ALA A 121 -0.40 -3.71 9.79
N HIS A 122 0.46 -3.21 10.69
CA HIS A 122 0.12 -3.01 12.10
C HIS A 122 -0.68 -1.74 12.36
N TRP A 123 -0.55 -0.72 11.50
CA TRP A 123 -1.22 0.58 11.66
C TRP A 123 -2.73 0.46 11.80
N ILE A 124 -3.31 1.22 12.73
CA ILE A 124 -4.75 1.42 12.87
C ILE A 124 -5.12 2.92 12.84
N PRO A 125 -6.37 3.28 12.53
CA PRO A 125 -6.83 4.66 12.54
C PRO A 125 -6.52 5.40 13.84
N GLY A 126 -6.03 6.63 13.72
CA GLY A 126 -5.56 7.49 14.81
C GLY A 126 -4.06 7.37 15.12
N GLU A 127 -3.34 6.38 14.58
CA GLU A 127 -1.91 6.22 14.82
C GLU A 127 -1.03 7.06 13.90
N VAL A 128 0.18 7.35 14.36
CA VAL A 128 1.25 7.93 13.54
C VAL A 128 1.79 6.93 12.51
N SER A 129 2.55 7.40 11.52
CA SER A 129 3.19 6.53 10.53
C SER A 129 4.10 5.50 11.22
N PRO A 130 3.96 4.19 10.95
CA PRO A 130 4.83 3.17 11.52
C PRO A 130 6.29 3.33 11.11
N ALA A 131 6.54 3.92 9.94
CA ALA A 131 7.89 4.07 9.39
C ALA A 131 8.70 5.19 10.07
N THR A 132 8.04 6.29 10.41
CA THR A 132 8.69 7.55 10.84
C THR A 132 8.24 8.06 12.20
N GLY A 133 7.14 7.52 12.76
CA GLY A 133 6.51 8.02 13.97
C GLY A 133 5.86 9.40 13.83
N GLN A 134 5.72 9.92 12.61
CA GLN A 134 5.15 11.25 12.36
C GLN A 134 3.65 11.19 12.09
N SER A 135 2.96 12.30 12.31
CA SER A 135 1.52 12.42 12.06
C SER A 135 1.16 12.12 10.61
N VAL A 136 0.00 11.49 10.43
CA VAL A 136 -0.60 11.19 9.13
C VAL A 136 -1.90 11.98 8.98
N ARG A 137 -2.34 12.19 7.74
CA ARG A 137 -3.67 12.71 7.44
C ARG A 137 -4.58 11.55 7.09
N GLU A 138 -5.70 11.44 7.78
CA GLU A 138 -6.75 10.47 7.50
C GLU A 138 -7.93 11.14 6.82
N VAL A 139 -8.39 10.55 5.71
CA VAL A 139 -9.55 11.01 4.95
C VAL A 139 -10.51 9.85 4.81
N LYS A 140 -11.68 9.96 5.44
CA LYS A 140 -12.75 8.97 5.29
C LYS A 140 -13.31 9.02 3.88
N ILE A 141 -13.30 7.88 3.20
CA ILE A 141 -13.82 7.78 1.84
C ILE A 141 -15.34 7.63 1.91
N PHE A 142 -16.05 8.53 1.24
CA PHE A 142 -17.51 8.59 1.31
C PHE A 142 -18.16 7.59 0.36
N SER A 143 -19.04 6.76 0.91
CA SER A 143 -20.04 5.99 0.16
C SER A 143 -21.41 6.18 0.81
N LYS A 144 -22.47 6.04 -0.01
CA LYS A 144 -23.86 6.08 0.47
C LYS A 144 -24.28 4.83 1.23
N THR A 145 -23.57 3.72 1.01
CA THR A 145 -23.99 2.39 1.48
C THR A 145 -22.91 1.68 2.30
N LYS A 146 -21.67 2.19 2.29
CA LYS A 146 -20.55 1.66 3.07
C LYS A 146 -19.72 2.80 3.65
N HIS A 147 -19.20 2.60 4.85
CA HIS A 147 -18.21 3.49 5.47
C HIS A 147 -17.05 2.65 5.98
N ASN A 148 -16.42 1.90 5.07
CA ASN A 148 -15.41 0.91 5.46
C ASN A 148 -14.01 1.24 4.93
N LEU A 149 -13.78 2.46 4.42
CA LEU A 149 -12.50 2.87 3.84
C LEU A 149 -11.99 4.19 4.43
N ILE A 150 -10.71 4.21 4.80
CA ILE A 150 -9.98 5.41 5.21
C ILE A 150 -8.73 5.51 4.37
N LEU A 151 -8.60 6.60 3.61
CA LEU A 151 -7.37 6.91 2.89
C LEU A 151 -6.42 7.66 3.82
N VAL A 152 -5.18 7.20 3.89
CA VAL A 152 -4.17 7.74 4.77
C VAL A 152 -3.02 8.28 3.94
N ILE A 153 -2.59 9.49 4.25
CA ILE A 153 -1.53 10.19 3.55
C ILE A 153 -0.49 10.59 4.59
N SER A 154 0.73 10.10 4.41
CA SER A 154 1.86 10.46 5.27
C SER A 154 2.88 11.27 4.47
N PRO A 155 2.99 12.58 4.76
CA PRO A 155 3.98 13.42 4.11
C PRO A 155 5.42 13.02 4.41
N SER A 156 5.66 12.52 5.62
CA SER A 156 7.01 12.23 6.13
C SER A 156 7.69 11.05 5.42
N ASP A 157 6.94 10.01 5.10
CA ASP A 157 7.42 8.82 4.39
C ASP A 157 7.09 8.86 2.88
N LYS A 158 6.38 9.90 2.44
CA LYS A 158 5.88 10.06 1.07
C LYS A 158 5.05 8.85 0.62
N LYS A 159 4.20 8.33 1.50
CA LYS A 159 3.31 7.19 1.23
C LYS A 159 1.84 7.55 1.36
N ILE A 160 1.05 6.77 0.64
CA ILE A 160 -0.40 6.77 0.69
C ILE A 160 -0.83 5.32 0.85
N TRP A 161 -1.75 5.04 1.76
CA TRP A 161 -2.37 3.73 1.90
C TRP A 161 -3.86 3.86 2.15
N LEU A 162 -4.59 2.80 1.86
CA LEU A 162 -6.01 2.67 2.10
C LEU A 162 -6.24 1.62 3.17
N HIS A 163 -6.83 2.03 4.28
CA HIS A 163 -7.27 1.14 5.32
C HIS A 163 -8.71 0.67 5.03
N GLU A 164 -8.90 -0.64 4.91
CA GLU A 164 -10.23 -1.27 4.89
C GLU A 164 -10.60 -1.72 6.30
N ILE A 165 -11.65 -1.12 6.85
CA ILE A 165 -12.04 -1.27 8.27
C ILE A 165 -12.44 -2.71 8.59
N ASP A 166 -13.22 -3.35 7.73
CA ASP A 166 -13.79 -4.68 8.00
C ASP A 166 -12.71 -5.77 8.05
N SER A 167 -11.74 -5.70 7.12
CA SER A 167 -10.64 -6.67 7.03
C SER A 167 -9.43 -6.26 7.88
N GLY A 168 -9.27 -4.97 8.16
CA GLY A 168 -8.09 -4.38 8.78
C GLY A 168 -6.89 -4.23 7.83
N ILE A 169 -7.03 -4.54 6.54
CA ILE A 169 -5.91 -4.48 5.58
C ILE A 169 -5.57 -3.03 5.23
N ASN A 170 -4.27 -2.73 5.20
CA ASN A 170 -3.70 -1.47 4.73
C ASN A 170 -3.08 -1.66 3.33
N TYR A 171 -3.84 -1.31 2.29
CA TYR A 171 -3.40 -1.39 0.90
C TYR A 171 -2.49 -0.22 0.54
N ILE A 172 -1.26 -0.48 0.10
CA ILE A 172 -0.35 0.57 -0.34
C ILE A 172 -0.76 1.07 -1.73
N ILE A 173 -0.90 2.39 -1.86
CA ILE A 173 -1.25 3.04 -3.12
C ILE A 173 0.00 3.64 -3.76
N PRO A 174 0.33 3.27 -5.01
CA PRO A 174 1.37 3.95 -5.77
C PRO A 174 1.05 5.44 -5.96
N VAL A 175 1.94 6.30 -5.47
CA VAL A 175 1.75 7.77 -5.41
C VAL A 175 1.52 8.37 -6.79
N THR A 176 2.26 7.93 -7.82
CA THR A 176 2.23 8.49 -9.17
C THR A 176 0.83 8.53 -9.78
N ASN A 177 0.07 7.45 -9.66
CA ASN A 177 -1.22 7.32 -10.33
C ASN A 177 -2.33 8.07 -9.57
N PHE A 178 -2.30 8.04 -8.23
CA PHE A 178 -3.21 8.85 -7.41
C PHE A 178 -2.94 10.35 -7.61
N PHE A 179 -1.67 10.73 -7.69
CA PHE A 179 -1.24 12.10 -7.91
C PHE A 179 -1.77 12.69 -9.22
N ASN A 180 -1.70 11.93 -10.32
CA ASN A 180 -2.23 12.38 -11.61
C ASN A 180 -3.72 12.73 -11.54
N GLU A 181 -4.53 11.95 -10.81
CA GLU A 181 -5.96 12.24 -10.62
C GLU A 181 -6.22 13.43 -9.71
N LEU A 182 -5.41 13.62 -8.66
CA LEU A 182 -5.54 14.78 -7.78
C LEU A 182 -5.18 16.09 -8.52
N LEU A 183 -4.11 16.07 -9.33
CA LEU A 183 -3.72 17.20 -10.17
C LEU A 183 -4.80 17.59 -11.17
N ARG A 184 -5.48 16.61 -11.77
CA ARG A 184 -6.56 16.85 -12.73
C ARG A 184 -7.68 17.72 -12.15
N GLN A 185 -7.94 17.62 -10.84
CA GLN A 185 -9.01 18.33 -10.15
C GLN A 185 -8.66 19.77 -9.76
N ARG A 186 -7.37 20.10 -9.61
CA ARG A 186 -6.90 21.42 -9.16
C ARG A 186 -5.70 21.91 -9.97
N LYS A 187 -5.85 21.99 -11.29
CA LYS A 187 -4.80 22.44 -12.24
C LYS A 187 -4.15 23.77 -11.83
N GLU A 188 -4.97 24.70 -11.32
CA GLU A 188 -4.55 26.05 -10.91
C GLU A 188 -3.51 26.07 -9.77
N ILE A 189 -3.48 25.03 -8.92
CA ILE A 189 -2.53 24.94 -7.80
C ILE A 189 -1.11 24.61 -8.29
N PHE A 190 -0.98 23.92 -9.43
CA PHE A 190 0.30 23.38 -9.91
C PHE A 190 0.87 24.09 -11.14
N ASP A 191 0.07 24.84 -11.88
CA ASP A 191 0.57 25.68 -12.99
C ASP A 191 1.58 26.76 -12.54
N LYS A 192 1.71 27.00 -11.23
CA LYS A 192 2.66 27.96 -10.63
C LYS A 192 3.84 27.34 -9.88
N ALA A 193 3.88 26.01 -9.72
CA ALA A 193 4.89 25.33 -8.91
C ALA A 193 5.56 24.21 -9.73
N SER A 194 6.66 24.56 -10.41
CA SER A 194 7.78 23.69 -10.78
C SER A 194 7.49 22.20 -11.00
N GLY A 195 7.02 21.83 -12.19
CA GLY A 195 7.20 20.49 -12.76
C GLY A 195 6.42 19.33 -12.13
N LEU A 196 6.20 18.29 -12.94
CA LEU A 196 5.48 17.05 -12.63
C LEU A 196 6.20 16.16 -11.59
N ASN A 197 6.67 16.69 -10.45
CA ASN A 197 7.24 15.88 -9.38
C ASN A 197 6.12 15.37 -8.46
N PRO A 198 5.78 14.07 -8.45
CA PRO A 198 4.70 13.52 -7.63
C PRO A 198 4.90 13.73 -6.12
N ASN A 199 6.14 13.94 -5.67
CA ASN A 199 6.44 14.16 -4.27
C ASN A 199 6.05 15.56 -3.77
N SER A 200 5.85 16.53 -4.67
CA SER A 200 5.43 17.89 -4.31
C SER A 200 4.05 17.93 -3.65
N ILE A 201 3.22 16.88 -3.83
CA ILE A 201 1.95 16.73 -3.14
C ILE A 201 2.11 16.73 -1.62
N PHE A 202 3.16 16.09 -1.10
CA PHE A 202 3.32 15.91 0.35
C PHE A 202 3.65 17.23 1.04
N GLU A 203 4.32 18.14 0.35
CA GLU A 203 4.59 19.51 0.81
C GLU A 203 3.33 20.38 0.78
N ASN A 204 2.37 20.05 -0.08
CA ASN A 204 1.18 20.85 -0.35
C ASN A 204 -0.13 20.18 0.09
N ILE A 205 -0.06 19.05 0.82
CA ILE A 205 -1.25 18.23 1.06
C ILE A 205 -2.33 18.99 1.81
N ASN A 206 -1.94 19.91 2.68
CA ASN A 206 -2.83 20.77 3.46
C ASN A 206 -3.63 21.77 2.60
N LYS A 207 -3.27 21.97 1.33
CA LYS A 207 -4.01 22.82 0.38
C LYS A 207 -5.22 22.10 -0.24
N PHE A 208 -5.29 20.78 -0.12
CA PHE A 208 -6.40 19.98 -0.63
C PHE A 208 -7.40 19.72 0.48
N SER A 209 -8.70 19.86 0.19
CA SER A 209 -9.77 19.46 1.10
C SER A 209 -9.92 17.94 1.13
N ASP A 210 -10.59 17.42 2.16
CA ASP A 210 -10.96 16.01 2.21
C ASP A 210 -11.85 15.60 1.02
N ALA A 211 -12.67 16.53 0.52
CA ALA A 211 -13.51 16.29 -0.66
C ALA A 211 -12.67 16.13 -1.94
N ASP A 212 -11.64 16.97 -2.14
CA ASP A 212 -10.71 16.83 -3.27
C ASP A 212 -10.01 15.47 -3.23
N ILE A 213 -9.52 15.07 -2.05
CA ILE A 213 -8.82 13.80 -1.84
C ILE A 213 -9.76 12.60 -2.08
N ASN A 214 -10.97 12.64 -1.54
CA ASN A 214 -11.97 11.59 -1.73
C ASN A 214 -12.32 11.42 -3.22
N ASN A 215 -12.57 12.52 -3.92
CA ASN A 215 -12.91 12.48 -5.35
C ASN A 215 -11.73 11.97 -6.20
N ALA A 216 -10.50 12.34 -5.87
CA ALA A 216 -9.30 11.80 -6.53
C ALA A 216 -9.16 10.29 -6.32
N PHE A 217 -9.42 9.81 -5.10
CA PHE A 217 -9.37 8.38 -4.80
C PHE A 217 -10.44 7.58 -5.56
N ILE A 218 -11.68 8.09 -5.62
CA ILE A 218 -12.78 7.43 -6.34
C ILE A 218 -12.45 7.33 -7.83
N ASN A 219 -11.93 8.42 -8.44
CA ASN A 219 -11.54 8.42 -9.85
C ASN A 219 -10.36 7.50 -10.14
N TYR A 220 -9.34 7.51 -9.28
CA TYR A 220 -8.23 6.55 -9.35
C TYR A 220 -8.74 5.11 -9.31
N SER A 221 -9.66 4.81 -8.38
CA SER A 221 -10.16 3.46 -8.16
C SER A 221 -11.02 2.95 -9.33
N LYS A 222 -11.82 3.81 -9.98
CA LYS A 222 -12.57 3.50 -11.20
C LYS A 222 -11.66 3.05 -12.35
N LEU A 223 -10.49 3.66 -12.46
CA LEU A 223 -9.51 3.35 -13.52
C LEU A 223 -8.68 2.11 -13.21
N PHE A 224 -8.49 1.78 -11.93
CA PHE A 224 -7.56 0.73 -11.52
C PHE A 224 -8.17 -0.60 -11.10
N ALA A 225 -9.49 -0.72 -10.93
CA ALA A 225 -10.19 -1.99 -10.59
C ALA A 225 -9.62 -2.73 -9.35
N LYS A 226 -8.95 -2.02 -8.43
CA LYS A 226 -8.22 -2.61 -7.29
C LYS A 226 -9.10 -2.87 -6.06
N VAL A 227 -10.22 -2.15 -5.94
CA VAL A 227 -11.19 -2.21 -4.85
C VAL A 227 -12.60 -2.21 -5.47
N ASP A 228 -13.52 -3.02 -4.94
CA ASP A 228 -14.93 -2.95 -5.36
C ASP A 228 -15.54 -1.63 -4.85
N ILE A 229 -15.53 -0.65 -5.74
CA ILE A 229 -15.99 0.71 -5.46
C ILE A 229 -17.41 0.98 -5.97
N GLY A 230 -18.18 -0.04 -6.40
CA GLY A 230 -19.54 0.16 -6.95
C GLY A 230 -20.51 0.90 -6.01
N ALA A 231 -20.20 0.93 -4.72
CA ALA A 231 -20.94 1.61 -3.66
C ALA A 231 -20.53 3.09 -3.42
N TYR A 232 -19.43 3.57 -4.00
CA TYR A 232 -18.78 4.85 -3.67
C TYR A 232 -19.10 5.95 -4.68
N GLU A 233 -19.45 7.15 -4.20
CA GLU A 233 -19.84 8.28 -5.03
C GLU A 233 -19.01 9.53 -4.75
N GLU A 234 -18.82 10.34 -5.78
CA GLU A 234 -18.14 11.64 -5.69
C GLU A 234 -18.85 12.56 -4.67
N MET A 235 -18.06 13.16 -3.78
CA MET A 235 -18.56 14.18 -2.87
C MET A 235 -18.69 15.51 -3.60
N LYS A 236 -19.91 16.08 -3.59
CA LYS A 236 -20.13 17.47 -3.96
C LYS A 236 -19.65 18.37 -2.83
N GLU A 237 -18.76 19.32 -3.11
CA GLU A 237 -18.40 20.38 -2.16
C GLU A 237 -19.69 21.06 -1.65
N LYS A 238 -19.88 21.10 -0.33
CA LYS A 238 -20.91 21.95 0.27
C LYS A 238 -20.45 23.39 0.11
N LYS A 239 -20.96 24.08 -0.92
CA LYS A 239 -20.84 25.54 -1.02
C LYS A 239 -21.40 26.15 0.25
N GLY A 240 -20.52 26.75 1.05
CA GLY A 240 -20.94 27.47 2.26
C GLY A 240 -21.84 28.64 1.88
N LEU A 241 -22.75 29.03 2.77
CA LEU A 241 -23.64 30.20 2.62
C LEU A 241 -22.90 31.49 2.19
N LEU A 242 -21.61 31.60 2.52
CA LEU A 242 -20.75 32.72 2.15
C LEU A 242 -20.39 32.78 0.65
N ASP A 243 -20.33 31.64 -0.05
CA ASP A 243 -20.11 31.61 -1.51
C ASP A 243 -21.35 32.09 -2.28
N PHE A 244 -22.53 31.94 -1.68
CA PHE A 244 -23.78 32.46 -2.25
C PHE A 244 -23.86 33.99 -2.11
N LEU A 245 -23.30 34.56 -1.04
CA LEU A 245 -23.24 36.00 -0.82
C LEU A 245 -22.20 36.70 -1.72
N LYS A 246 -21.05 36.07 -2.01
CA LYS A 246 -20.06 36.61 -2.95
C LYS A 246 -20.56 36.70 -4.39
N ARG A 247 -21.48 35.82 -4.78
CA ARG A 247 -22.06 35.81 -6.14
C ARG A 247 -23.17 36.82 -6.38
N LYS A 248 -23.63 37.51 -5.33
CA LYS A 248 -24.70 38.51 -5.39
C LYS A 248 -24.20 39.95 -5.26
N LEU A 249 -22.90 40.13 -5.02
CA LEU A 249 -22.22 41.42 -4.81
C LEU A 249 -21.23 41.78 -5.94
N PHE A 250 -21.22 40.99 -7.03
CA PHE A 250 -20.54 41.29 -8.29
C PHE A 250 -21.47 41.00 -9.45
#